data_AF-A0A5J6WM60-F1
#
_entry.id   AF-A0A5J6WM60-F1
#
_cell.length_a   1.000
_cell.length_b   1.000
_cell.length_c   1.000
_cell.angle_alpha   90.00
_cell.angle_beta   90.00
_cell.angle_gamma   90.00
#
_symmetry.space_group_name_H-M   'P 1'
#
loop_
_entity.id
_entity.type
_entity.pdbx_description
1 polymer ?
#
loop_
_entity_poly.entity_id
_entity_poly.type
_entity_poly.pdbx_seq_one_letter_code
_entity_poly.pdbx_strand_id
1 'polypeptide(L)'
;MALKLLGTNKQISIQTLIRSWEGRLTWDLLVTKINVELGISITRQTLDQYSNIKNEFKEKKRLLRGKPVVQSNIKLLSYLQSDIDMAQKIIQLENKLAVIEDEVGYLQAFINKISNIAQSNPIAMDIFQKTLSDIQANTKR
;
A
#
# COMPACT_ATOMS: atom_id res chain seq x y z
N MET A 1 -3.69 39.48 12.45
CA MET A 1 -4.74 38.43 12.53
C MET A 1 -4.19 37.14 11.96
N ALA A 2 -4.49 36.02 12.62
CA ALA A 2 -3.72 34.79 12.63
C ALA A 2 -3.56 34.08 11.26
N LEU A 3 -2.38 34.21 10.64
CA LEU A 3 -1.88 33.19 9.71
C LEU A 3 -1.63 31.93 10.52
N LYS A 4 -2.55 30.96 10.50
CA LYS A 4 -2.19 29.57 10.82
C LYS A 4 -1.31 29.09 9.66
N LEU A 5 0.01 29.26 9.85
CA LEU A 5 1.04 28.93 8.87
C LEU A 5 0.82 27.50 8.35
N LEU A 6 0.48 27.37 7.07
CA LEU A 6 0.76 26.15 6.34
C LEU A 6 2.26 25.89 6.50
N GLY A 7 2.64 24.90 7.31
CA GLY A 7 4.04 24.61 7.59
C GLY A 7 4.80 24.35 6.29
N THR A 8 6.09 24.68 6.25
CA THR A 8 6.93 24.59 5.05
C THR A 8 6.81 23.24 4.35
N ASN A 9 6.76 22.14 5.11
CA ASN A 9 6.55 20.79 4.59
C ASN A 9 5.23 20.64 3.81
N LYS A 10 4.13 21.20 4.34
CA LYS A 10 2.82 21.16 3.66
C LYS A 10 2.83 22.00 2.38
N GLN A 11 3.51 23.15 2.39
CA GLN A 11 3.67 23.96 1.18
C GLN A 11 4.48 23.23 0.11
N ILE A 12 5.55 22.54 0.50
CA ILE A 12 6.37 21.71 -0.40
C ILE A 12 5.52 20.58 -0.98
N SER A 13 4.74 19.86 -0.16
CA SER A 13 3.84 18.80 -0.62
C SER A 13 2.83 19.31 -1.65
N ILE A 14 2.24 20.49 -1.42
CA ILE A 14 1.30 21.12 -2.36
C ILE A 14 2.01 21.53 -3.66
N GLN A 15 3.22 22.07 -3.59
CA GLN A 15 4.00 22.41 -4.79
C GLN A 15 4.35 21.16 -5.60
N THR A 16 4.76 20.07 -4.95
CA THR A 16 5.00 18.78 -5.59
C THR A 16 3.73 18.26 -6.27
N LEU A 17 2.58 18.35 -5.60
CA LEU A 17 1.28 17.97 -6.14
C LEU A 17 0.88 18.79 -7.37
N ILE A 18 1.17 20.09 -7.37
CA ILE A 18 0.94 20.96 -8.53
C ILE A 18 1.91 20.57 -9.67
N ARG A 19 3.18 20.33 -9.37
CA ARG A 19 4.19 19.94 -10.38
C ARG A 19 3.87 18.60 -11.04
N SER A 20 3.31 17.64 -10.31
CA SER A 20 2.88 16.35 -10.85
C SER A 20 1.48 16.38 -11.48
N TRP A 21 0.79 17.52 -11.49
CA TRP A 21 -0.58 17.62 -12.00
C TRP A 21 -0.68 17.33 -13.50
N GLU A 22 -1.69 16.57 -13.90
CA GLU A 22 -1.96 16.23 -15.30
C GLU A 22 -3.43 16.52 -15.62
N GLY A 23 -3.71 16.99 -16.85
CA GLY A 23 -5.06 17.35 -17.28
C GLY A 23 -5.53 18.73 -16.82
N ARG A 24 -6.83 18.89 -16.55
CA ARG A 24 -7.43 20.19 -16.21
C ARG A 24 -7.05 20.60 -14.79
N LEU A 25 -6.37 21.75 -14.66
CA LEU A 25 -6.00 22.34 -13.36
C LEU A 25 -6.93 23.52 -13.03
N THR A 26 -7.77 23.36 -12.02
CA THR A 26 -8.58 24.42 -11.40
C THR A 26 -8.31 24.49 -9.90
N TRP A 27 -8.62 25.63 -9.28
CA TRP A 27 -8.44 25.81 -7.84
C TRP A 27 -9.30 24.85 -7.02
N ASP A 28 -10.54 24.62 -7.44
CA ASP A 28 -11.45 23.71 -6.75
C ASP A 28 -10.95 22.26 -6.81
N LEU A 29 -10.44 21.82 -7.96
CA LEU A 29 -9.83 20.50 -8.09
C LEU A 29 -8.59 20.35 -7.21
N LEU A 30 -7.75 21.38 -7.15
CA LEU A 30 -6.56 21.38 -6.30
C LEU A 30 -6.94 21.28 -4.82
N VAL A 31 -7.95 22.04 -4.37
CA VAL A 31 -8.47 21.96 -3.00
C VAL A 31 -8.98 20.56 -2.68
N THR A 32 -9.80 19.98 -3.55
CA THR A 32 -10.33 18.62 -3.36
C THR A 32 -9.21 17.60 -3.29
N LYS A 33 -8.22 17.68 -4.19
CA LYS A 33 -7.11 16.73 -4.22
C LYS A 33 -6.20 16.85 -2.99
N ILE A 34 -5.96 18.06 -2.49
CA ILE A 34 -5.22 18.27 -1.24
C ILE A 34 -5.98 17.71 -0.04
N ASN A 35 -7.30 17.82 -0.01
CA ASN A 35 -8.11 17.21 1.03
C ASN A 35 -7.98 15.67 1.00
N VAL A 36 -8.13 15.07 -0.19
CA VAL A 36 -8.06 13.60 -0.36
C VAL A 36 -6.65 13.04 -0.09
N GLU A 37 -5.60 13.62 -0.68
CA GLU A 37 -4.25 13.05 -0.61
C GLU A 37 -3.46 13.46 0.64
N LEU A 38 -3.69 14.67 1.16
CA LEU A 38 -2.92 15.21 2.30
C LEU A 38 -3.76 15.29 3.58
N GLY A 39 -5.07 15.01 3.52
CA GLY A 39 -5.97 15.11 4.67
C GLY A 39 -6.15 16.55 5.17
N ILE A 40 -5.83 17.56 4.36
CA ILE A 40 -5.85 18.97 4.77
C ILE A 40 -7.05 19.67 4.17
N SER A 41 -7.97 20.11 5.03
CA SER A 41 -9.05 21.00 4.63
C SER A 41 -8.51 22.44 4.51
N ILE A 42 -8.39 22.91 3.27
CA ILE A 42 -7.95 24.28 2.95
C ILE A 42 -8.84 24.88 1.89
N THR A 43 -8.95 26.20 1.89
CA THR A 43 -9.74 26.92 0.91
C THR A 43 -8.86 27.49 -0.20
N ARG A 44 -9.48 27.80 -1.35
CA ARG A 44 -8.82 28.53 -2.44
C ARG A 44 -8.22 29.84 -1.94
N GLN A 45 -8.91 30.58 -1.07
CA GLN A 45 -8.40 31.85 -0.55
C GLN A 45 -7.08 31.65 0.19
N THR A 46 -6.97 30.59 1.00
CA THR A 46 -5.73 30.24 1.71
C THR A 46 -4.60 29.90 0.73
N LEU A 47 -4.87 29.13 -0.33
CA LEU A 47 -3.86 28.78 -1.33
C LEU A 47 -3.37 30.00 -2.13
N ASP A 48 -4.26 30.95 -2.45
CA ASP A 48 -3.92 32.15 -3.22
C ASP A 48 -3.10 33.17 -2.40
N GLN A 49 -3.15 33.10 -1.06
CA GLN A 49 -2.31 33.92 -0.18
C GLN A 49 -0.83 33.50 -0.21
N TYR A 50 -0.53 32.23 -0.55
CA TYR A 50 0.85 31.75 -0.65
C TYR A 50 1.41 32.00 -2.05
N SER A 51 2.29 32.99 -2.17
CA SER A 51 2.95 33.37 -3.44
C SER A 51 3.62 32.19 -4.15
N ASN A 52 4.31 31.32 -3.39
CA ASN A 52 4.98 30.13 -3.92
C ASN A 52 4.00 29.17 -4.61
N ILE A 53 2.87 28.88 -3.96
CA ILE A 53 1.82 27.99 -4.47
C ILE A 53 1.12 28.63 -5.66
N LYS A 54 0.82 29.94 -5.57
CA LYS A 54 0.19 30.71 -6.63
C LYS A 54 1.04 30.74 -7.90
N ASN A 55 2.34 30.90 -7.76
CA ASN A 55 3.28 30.92 -8.88
C ASN A 55 3.39 29.53 -9.54
N GLU A 56 3.55 28.47 -8.74
CA GLU A 56 3.54 27.09 -9.24
C GLU A 56 2.23 26.74 -9.96
N PHE A 57 1.08 27.14 -9.41
CA PHE A 57 -0.22 26.93 -10.05
C PHE A 57 -0.31 27.64 -11.40
N LYS A 58 0.15 28.89 -11.50
CA LYS A 58 0.17 29.66 -12.75
C LYS A 58 1.08 29.01 -13.79
N GLU A 59 2.30 28.65 -13.40
CA GLU A 59 3.26 28.03 -14.31
C GLU A 59 2.76 26.67 -14.80
N LYS A 60 2.28 25.83 -13.91
CA LYS A 60 1.71 24.53 -14.30
C LYS A 60 0.50 24.70 -15.21
N LYS A 61 -0.41 25.63 -14.89
CA LYS A 61 -1.58 25.91 -15.74
C LYS A 61 -1.18 26.42 -17.12
N ARG A 62 -0.09 27.19 -17.23
CA ARG A 62 0.51 27.60 -18.51
C ARG A 62 1.07 26.40 -19.27
N LEU A 63 1.80 25.49 -18.61
CA LEU A 63 2.35 24.27 -19.22
C LEU A 63 1.27 23.28 -19.70
N LEU A 64 0.10 23.31 -19.07
CA LEU A 64 -1.04 22.48 -19.43
C LEU A 64 -1.91 23.09 -20.54
N ARG A 65 -1.76 24.40 -20.83
CA ARG A 65 -2.44 25.05 -21.96
C ARG A 65 -1.84 24.56 -23.27
N GLY A 66 -2.67 24.03 -24.16
CA GLY A 66 -2.26 23.53 -25.48
C GLY A 66 -1.94 22.04 -25.54
N LYS A 67 -1.98 21.30 -24.42
CA LYS A 67 -1.91 19.84 -24.42
C LYS A 67 -3.33 19.26 -24.55
N PRO A 68 -3.57 18.25 -25.43
CA PRO A 68 -4.86 17.59 -25.50
C PRO A 68 -5.24 17.03 -24.13
N VAL A 69 -6.49 17.28 -23.70
CA VAL A 69 -7.06 16.71 -22.47
C VAL A 69 -7.44 15.24 -22.74
N VAL A 70 -6.46 14.42 -23.06
CA VAL A 70 -6.67 13.01 -23.40
C VAL A 70 -5.56 12.20 -22.74
N GLN A 71 -5.66 11.99 -21.42
CA GLN A 71 -4.87 10.97 -20.70
C GLN A 71 -5.21 10.88 -19.21
N SER A 72 -5.74 11.94 -18.57
CA SER A 72 -5.97 11.93 -17.12
C SER A 72 -7.04 10.92 -16.68
N ASN A 73 -8.10 10.71 -17.46
CA ASN A 73 -9.12 9.71 -17.13
C ASN A 73 -8.61 8.27 -17.33
N ILE A 74 -7.81 8.01 -18.38
CA ILE A 74 -7.24 6.67 -18.62
C ILE A 74 -6.24 6.33 -17.51
N LYS A 75 -5.42 7.30 -17.09
CA LYS A 75 -4.43 7.11 -16.03
C LYS A 75 -5.10 6.92 -14.65
N LEU A 76 -6.15 7.67 -14.35
CA LEU A 76 -6.93 7.49 -13.12
C LEU A 76 -7.63 6.12 -13.09
N LEU A 77 -8.21 5.69 -14.22
CA LEU A 77 -8.80 4.35 -14.35
C LEU A 77 -7.75 3.24 -14.23
N SER A 78 -6.54 3.43 -14.77
CA SER A 78 -5.47 2.44 -14.62
C SER A 78 -4.94 2.35 -13.19
N TYR A 79 -4.90 3.46 -12.45
CA TYR A 79 -4.56 3.43 -11.02
C TYR A 79 -5.63 2.72 -10.21
N LEU A 80 -6.91 3.03 -10.47
CA LEU A 80 -8.02 2.36 -9.80
C LEU A 80 -8.04 0.86 -10.11
N GLN A 81 -7.76 0.46 -11.36
CA GLN A 81 -7.63 -0.94 -11.73
C GLN A 81 -6.46 -1.61 -11.00
N SER A 82 -5.30 -0.95 -10.93
CA SER A 82 -4.15 -1.47 -10.20
C SER A 82 -4.42 -1.63 -8.71
N ASP A 83 -5.20 -0.73 -8.10
CA ASP A 83 -5.60 -0.83 -6.70
C ASP A 83 -6.57 -2.00 -6.47
N ILE A 84 -7.51 -2.21 -7.40
CA ILE A 84 -8.42 -3.37 -7.40
C ILE A 84 -7.62 -4.67 -7.54
N ASP A 85 -6.67 -4.74 -8.48
CA ASP A 85 -5.84 -5.91 -8.71
C ASP A 85 -4.95 -6.22 -7.47
N MET A 86 -4.42 -5.17 -6.82
CA MET A 86 -3.67 -5.31 -5.57
C MET A 86 -4.56 -5.82 -4.44
N ALA A 87 -5.76 -5.27 -4.27
CA ALA A 87 -6.72 -5.74 -3.26
C ALA A 87 -7.11 -7.21 -3.48
N GLN A 88 -7.35 -7.62 -4.74
CA GLN A 88 -7.61 -9.01 -5.08
C GLN A 88 -6.42 -9.92 -4.75
N LYS A 89 -5.19 -9.46 -5.02
CA LYS A 89 -3.99 -10.22 -4.67
C LYS A 89 -3.80 -10.36 -3.17
N ILE A 90 -4.12 -9.34 -2.38
CA ILE A 90 -4.12 -9.41 -0.91
C ILE A 90 -5.10 -10.49 -0.44
N ILE A 91 -6.35 -10.46 -0.91
CA ILE A 91 -7.37 -11.45 -0.55
C ILE A 91 -6.91 -12.87 -0.93
N GLN A 92 -6.32 -13.05 -2.12
CA GLN A 92 -5.79 -14.36 -2.53
C GLN A 92 -4.64 -14.84 -1.64
N LEU A 93 -3.76 -13.94 -1.21
CA LEU A 93 -2.65 -14.27 -0.31
C LEU A 93 -3.17 -14.61 1.09
N GLU A 94 -4.13 -13.85 1.61
CA GLU A 94 -4.78 -14.14 2.90
C GLU A 94 -5.48 -15.51 2.89
N ASN A 95 -6.22 -15.83 1.83
CA ASN A 95 -6.85 -17.15 1.68
C ASN A 95 -5.81 -18.27 1.61
N LYS A 96 -4.70 -18.07 0.89
CA LYS A 96 -3.60 -19.04 0.84
C LYS A 96 -2.95 -19.23 2.21
N LEU A 97 -2.76 -18.15 2.97
CA LEU A 97 -2.23 -18.22 4.33
C LEU A 97 -3.17 -19.03 5.23
N ALA A 98 -4.48 -18.77 5.18
CA ALA A 98 -5.46 -19.52 5.96
C ALA A 98 -5.40 -21.04 5.67
N VAL A 99 -5.34 -21.42 4.39
CA VAL A 99 -5.21 -22.84 4.00
C VAL A 99 -3.91 -23.46 4.50
N ILE A 100 -2.79 -22.73 4.40
CA ILE A 100 -1.50 -23.22 4.90
C ILE A 100 -1.52 -23.36 6.43
N GLU A 101 -2.14 -22.42 7.14
CA GLU A 101 -2.30 -22.49 8.60
C GLU A 101 -3.13 -23.71 9.02
N ASP A 102 -4.22 -24.01 8.30
CA ASP A 102 -5.03 -25.21 8.53
C ASP A 102 -4.22 -26.49 8.28
N GLU A 103 -3.46 -26.57 7.18
CA GLU A 103 -2.60 -27.72 6.88
C GLU A 103 -1.49 -27.91 7.92
N VAL A 104 -0.86 -26.81 8.36
CA VAL A 104 0.15 -26.85 9.43
C VAL A 104 -0.48 -27.33 10.74
N GLY A 105 -1.68 -26.85 11.08
CA GLY A 105 -2.43 -27.32 12.26
C GLY A 105 -2.72 -28.82 12.21
N TYR A 106 -3.14 -29.33 11.05
CA TYR A 106 -3.34 -30.76 10.83
C TYR A 106 -2.05 -31.56 11.03
N LEU A 107 -0.93 -31.13 10.43
CA LEU A 107 0.35 -31.81 10.56
C LEU A 107 0.87 -31.78 12.00
N GLN A 108 0.70 -30.67 12.73
CA GLN A 108 1.04 -30.59 14.16
C GLN A 108 0.22 -31.58 14.99
N ALA A 109 -1.10 -31.67 14.77
CA ALA A 109 -1.95 -32.63 15.46
C ALA A 109 -1.54 -34.08 15.16
N PHE A 110 -1.20 -34.37 13.90
CA PHE A 110 -0.70 -35.67 13.47
C PHE A 110 0.62 -36.04 14.17
N ILE A 111 1.59 -35.12 14.19
CA ILE A 111 2.89 -35.31 14.87
C ILE A 111 2.67 -35.54 16.37
N ASN A 112 1.81 -34.75 17.02
CA ASN A 112 1.50 -34.93 18.44
C ASN A 112 0.90 -36.31 18.73
N LYS A 113 0.02 -36.81 17.85
CA LYS A 113 -0.56 -38.15 17.97
C LYS A 113 0.51 -39.24 17.88
N ILE A 114 1.42 -39.14 16.91
CA ILE A 114 2.53 -40.09 16.76
C ILE A 114 3.48 -40.01 17.96
N SER A 115 3.83 -38.80 18.41
CA SER A 115 4.71 -38.62 19.56
C SER A 115 4.13 -39.24 20.83
N ASN A 116 2.83 -39.06 21.10
CA ASN A 116 2.17 -39.69 22.23
C ASN A 116 2.20 -41.24 22.15
N ILE A 117 2.01 -41.81 20.96
CA ILE A 117 2.12 -43.26 20.78
C ILE A 117 3.57 -43.72 20.99
N ALA A 118 4.54 -42.98 20.44
CA ALA A 118 5.96 -43.27 20.55
C ALA A 118 6.48 -43.23 22.00
N GLN A 119 5.94 -42.35 22.85
CA GLN A 119 6.27 -42.32 24.28
C GLN A 119 5.98 -43.65 24.99
N SER A 120 5.00 -44.42 24.51
CA SER A 120 4.65 -45.74 25.03
C SER A 120 5.32 -46.91 24.30
N ASN A 121 6.06 -46.65 23.22
CA ASN A 121 6.73 -47.68 22.40
C ASN A 121 8.16 -47.25 22.00
N PRO A 122 9.21 -47.84 22.60
CA PRO A 122 10.61 -47.47 22.36
C PRO A 122 11.04 -47.57 20.89
N ILE A 123 10.53 -48.55 20.14
CA ILE A 123 10.86 -48.75 18.72
C ILE A 123 10.26 -47.62 17.88
N ALA A 124 9.03 -47.21 18.19
CA ALA A 124 8.37 -46.11 17.50
C ALA A 124 9.07 -44.76 17.78
N MET A 125 9.60 -44.56 18.99
CA MET A 125 10.37 -43.36 19.34
C MET A 125 11.72 -43.28 18.64
N ASP A 126 12.43 -44.40 18.52
CA ASP A 126 13.71 -44.47 17.81
C ASP A 126 13.54 -44.12 16.32
N ILE A 127 12.54 -44.71 15.66
CA ILE A 127 12.18 -44.38 14.26
C ILE A 127 11.85 -42.89 14.14
N PHE A 128 11.02 -42.35 15.04
CA PHE A 128 10.63 -40.95 15.02
C PHE A 128 11.84 -39.99 15.17
N GLN A 129 12.74 -40.24 16.12
CA GLN A 129 13.94 -39.44 16.33
C GLN A 129 14.91 -39.51 15.15
N LYS A 130 15.05 -40.69 14.54
CA LYS A 130 15.87 -40.88 13.35
C LYS A 130 15.32 -40.08 12.16
N THR A 131 14.01 -40.19 11.89
CA THR A 131 13.36 -39.42 10.82
C THR A 131 13.47 -37.91 11.05
N LEU A 132 13.31 -37.45 12.30
CA LEU A 132 13.47 -36.02 12.64
C LEU A 132 14.90 -35.53 12.36
N SER A 133 15.89 -36.34 12.72
CA SER A 133 17.32 -36.01 12.52
C SER A 133 17.67 -35.93 11.03
N ASP A 134 17.14 -36.83 10.21
CA ASP A 134 17.35 -36.84 8.75
C ASP A 134 16.72 -35.60 8.07
N ILE A 135 15.53 -35.19 8.50
CA ILE A 135 14.89 -33.96 7.99
C ILE A 135 15.73 -32.73 8.35
N GLN A 136 16.15 -32.60 9.61
CA GLN A 136 16.97 -31.48 10.07
C GLN A 136 18.33 -31.38 9.35
N ALA A 137 18.93 -32.51 9.00
CA ALA A 137 20.16 -32.55 8.22
C ALA A 137 19.96 -32.07 6.78
N ASN A 138 18.80 -32.36 6.17
CA ASN A 138 18.49 -31.94 4.80
C ASN A 138 18.03 -30.47 4.72
N THR A 139 17.37 -29.91 5.74
CA THR A 139 16.91 -28.51 5.71
C THR A 139 18.05 -27.48 5.92
N LYS A 140 19.22 -27.92 6.42
CA LYS A 140 20.40 -27.06 6.66
C LYS A 140 21.40 -27.02 5.49
N ARG A 141 21.14 -27.74 4.40
CA ARG A 141 21.90 -27.68 3.15
C ARG A 141 21.26 -26.70 2.18
#